data_AF-A0A4T3F2L0-F1
#
_entry.id   AF-A0A4T3F2L0-F1
#
_cell.length_a   1.000
_cell.length_b   1.000
_cell.length_c   1.000
_cell.angle_alpha   90.00
_cell.angle_beta   90.00
_cell.angle_gamma   90.00
#
_symmetry.space_group_name_H-M   'P 1'
#
loop_
_entity.id
_entity.type
_entity.pdbx_description
1 polymer ?
#
loop_
_entity_poly.entity_id
_entity_poly.type
_entity_poly.pdbx_seq_one_letter_code
_entity_poly.pdbx_strand_id
1 'polypeptide(L)'
;MTELTDLSLTRILVEDATAAITRNRQSDTQVTRRDLVRTSFACVEGLVQMMKQSVNHAADVMELFEEGEKQALSEQAFSVTSRGKVSLQQKFVPLPSAFRLCVRIVGRLSSDFSVVFDDGNWQNFLRFVELRNALTHPKSMDDVAIDNMDKDLCIASFFWIMEAVLEAIETVNSKLKIHQADMRQILEDLKASDAKVLAEYEEARLRLLSDS
;
A
#
# COMPACT_ATOMS: atom_id res chain seq x y z
N MET A 1 5.36 13.77 -13.91
CA MET A 1 4.11 14.53 -13.74
C MET A 1 3.14 13.85 -12.77
N THR A 2 3.33 12.55 -12.47
CA THR A 2 2.49 11.71 -11.60
C THR A 2 2.64 12.01 -10.10
N GLU A 3 3.86 12.17 -9.58
CA GLU A 3 4.12 12.37 -8.13
C GLU A 3 3.49 13.64 -7.52
N LEU A 4 3.46 14.75 -8.27
CA LEU A 4 2.87 16.02 -7.79
C LEU A 4 1.34 15.92 -7.65
N THR A 5 0.69 15.16 -8.54
CA THR A 5 -0.74 14.86 -8.48
C THR A 5 -1.09 13.95 -7.32
N ASP A 6 -0.26 12.95 -7.01
CA ASP A 6 -0.52 11.98 -5.94
C ASP A 6 -0.42 12.62 -4.55
N LEU A 7 0.58 13.49 -4.32
CA LEU A 7 0.68 14.28 -3.08
C LEU A 7 -0.52 15.23 -2.89
N SER A 8 -1.04 15.78 -3.99
CA SER A 8 -2.21 16.66 -3.95
C SER A 8 -3.49 15.90 -3.59
N LEU A 9 -3.65 14.67 -4.08
CA LEU A 9 -4.80 13.82 -3.79
C LEU A 9 -4.79 13.34 -2.33
N THR A 10 -3.65 12.83 -1.85
CA THR A 10 -3.52 12.37 -0.46
C THR A 10 -3.83 13.49 0.53
N ARG A 11 -3.34 14.70 0.27
CA ARG A 11 -3.65 15.86 1.11
C ARG A 11 -5.16 16.11 1.19
N ILE A 12 -5.85 16.13 0.05
CA ILE A 12 -7.31 16.34 -0.01
C ILE A 12 -8.03 15.27 0.81
N LEU A 13 -7.67 13.99 0.64
CA LEU A 13 -8.30 12.89 1.37
C LEU A 13 -8.11 13.00 2.89
N VAL A 14 -6.92 13.39 3.34
CA VAL A 14 -6.63 13.59 4.77
C VAL A 14 -7.37 14.81 5.33
N GLU A 15 -7.43 15.91 4.58
CA GLU A 15 -8.20 17.11 4.93
C GLU A 15 -9.68 16.78 5.08
N ASP A 16 -10.26 16.04 4.12
CA ASP A 16 -11.66 15.61 4.15
C ASP A 16 -11.95 14.71 5.35
N ALA A 17 -11.11 13.70 5.61
CA ALA A 17 -11.26 12.81 6.76
C ALA A 17 -11.17 13.57 8.08
N THR A 18 -10.23 14.50 8.20
CA THR A 18 -10.06 15.36 9.39
C THR A 18 -11.26 16.28 9.59
N ALA A 19 -11.79 16.84 8.50
CA ALA A 19 -12.99 17.66 8.53
C ALA A 19 -14.22 16.84 8.96
N ALA A 20 -14.36 15.59 8.51
CA ALA A 20 -15.43 14.70 8.92
C ALA A 20 -15.36 14.35 10.42
N ILE A 21 -14.16 14.07 10.95
CA ILE A 21 -13.92 13.89 12.39
C ILE A 21 -14.37 15.14 13.16
N THR A 22 -13.99 16.32 12.68
CA THR A 22 -14.33 17.60 13.32
C THR A 22 -15.84 17.85 13.32
N ARG A 23 -16.53 17.62 12.19
CA ARG A 23 -17.99 17.74 12.09
C ARG A 23 -18.71 16.79 13.05
N ASN A 24 -18.27 15.53 13.14
CA ASN A 24 -18.88 14.59 14.07
C ASN A 24 -18.66 14.98 15.54
N ARG A 25 -17.50 15.52 15.90
CA ARG A 25 -17.25 16.06 17.25
C ARG A 25 -18.14 17.26 17.60
N GLN A 26 -18.41 18.14 16.63
CA GLN A 26 -19.26 19.32 16.82
C GLN A 26 -20.74 18.96 16.90
N SER A 27 -21.18 17.94 16.15
CA SER A 27 -22.57 17.50 16.11
C SER A 27 -22.61 15.99 15.91
N ASP A 28 -22.80 15.25 17.00
CA ASP A 28 -22.82 13.78 16.96
C ASP A 28 -24.22 13.27 16.58
N THR A 29 -24.44 13.13 15.27
CA THR A 29 -25.70 12.66 14.68
C THR A 29 -25.44 11.46 13.78
N GLN A 30 -26.46 10.70 13.46
CA GLN A 30 -26.34 9.59 12.51
C GLN A 30 -25.83 10.04 11.13
N VAL A 31 -26.11 11.28 10.71
CA VAL A 31 -25.59 11.84 9.46
C VAL A 31 -24.07 12.02 9.54
N THR A 32 -23.58 12.68 10.59
CA THR A 32 -22.15 12.96 10.75
C THR A 32 -21.33 11.70 11.07
N ARG A 33 -21.92 10.69 11.71
CA ARG A 33 -21.28 9.38 11.90
C ARG A 33 -21.06 8.63 10.60
N ARG A 34 -22.08 8.59 9.72
CA ARG A 34 -21.93 7.96 8.40
C ARG A 34 -20.95 8.72 7.51
N ASP A 35 -20.94 10.05 7.59
CA ASP A 35 -19.97 10.91 6.90
C ASP A 35 -18.54 10.60 7.35
N LEU A 36 -18.32 10.50 8.67
CA LEU A 36 -17.04 10.09 9.25
C LEU A 36 -16.57 8.74 8.69
N VAL A 37 -17.40 7.69 8.76
CA VAL A 37 -17.02 6.35 8.29
C VAL A 37 -16.65 6.36 6.80
N ARG A 38 -17.50 6.96 5.95
CA ARG A 38 -17.26 6.98 4.49
C ARG A 38 -15.99 7.75 4.13
N THR A 39 -15.80 8.92 4.73
CA THR A 39 -14.69 9.80 4.40
C THR A 39 -13.35 9.25 4.93
N SER A 40 -13.33 8.74 6.16
CA SER A 40 -12.16 8.06 6.71
C SER A 40 -11.79 6.82 5.89
N PHE A 41 -12.78 6.06 5.42
CA PHE A 41 -12.50 4.87 4.61
C PHE A 41 -11.92 5.22 3.24
N ALA A 42 -12.47 6.24 2.58
CA ALA A 42 -11.94 6.74 1.31
C ALA A 42 -10.47 7.19 1.45
N CYS A 43 -10.13 7.87 2.56
CA CYS A 43 -8.76 8.23 2.84
C CYS A 43 -7.86 7.01 3.06
N VAL A 44 -8.31 6.02 3.83
CA VAL A 44 -7.60 4.76 4.06
C VAL A 44 -7.35 4.00 2.74
N GLU A 45 -8.33 3.93 1.84
CA GLU A 45 -8.15 3.35 0.51
C GLU A 45 -7.07 4.10 -0.29
N GLY A 46 -7.09 5.43 -0.28
CA GLY A 46 -6.07 6.25 -0.94
C GLY A 46 -4.68 6.05 -0.37
N LEU A 47 -4.54 5.99 0.95
CA LEU A 47 -3.27 5.76 1.65
C LEU A 47 -2.68 4.38 1.32
N VAL A 48 -3.49 3.33 1.36
CA VAL A 48 -3.04 1.98 1.00
C VAL A 48 -2.70 1.90 -0.49
N GLN A 49 -3.43 2.59 -1.36
CA GLN A 49 -3.11 2.67 -2.79
C GLN A 49 -1.76 3.37 -3.03
N MET A 50 -1.48 4.45 -2.32
CA MET A 50 -0.20 5.15 -2.37
C MET A 50 0.94 4.25 -1.87
N MET A 51 0.76 3.56 -0.73
CA MET A 51 1.70 2.56 -0.23
C MET A 51 1.97 1.49 -1.29
N LYS A 52 0.92 0.94 -1.90
CA LYS A 52 1.03 -0.08 -2.95
C LYS A 52 1.89 0.39 -4.12
N GLN A 53 1.69 1.63 -4.58
CA GLN A 53 2.49 2.19 -5.67
C GLN A 53 3.97 2.34 -5.29
N SER A 54 4.27 2.86 -4.09
CA SER A 54 5.64 2.99 -3.58
C SER A 54 6.32 1.63 -3.43
N VAL A 55 5.63 0.67 -2.82
CA VAL A 55 6.14 -0.70 -2.64
C VAL A 55 6.35 -1.39 -3.98
N ASN A 56 5.39 -1.28 -4.90
CA ASN A 56 5.50 -1.87 -6.22
C ASN A 56 6.70 -1.31 -7.00
N HIS A 57 6.92 0.00 -6.95
CA HIS A 57 8.09 0.62 -7.57
C HIS A 57 9.40 0.14 -6.95
N ALA A 58 9.49 0.14 -5.62
CA ALA A 58 10.71 -0.26 -4.91
C ALA A 58 11.06 -1.73 -5.14
N ALA A 59 10.06 -2.61 -5.06
CA ALA A 59 10.25 -4.04 -5.29
C ALA A 59 10.63 -4.35 -6.74
N ASP A 60 10.18 -3.55 -7.71
CA ASP A 60 10.59 -3.69 -9.11
C ASP A 60 12.05 -3.28 -9.30
N VAL A 61 12.43 -2.10 -8.77
CA VAL A 61 13.79 -1.56 -8.90
C VAL A 61 14.82 -2.44 -8.18
N MET A 62 14.46 -3.00 -7.02
CA MET A 62 15.35 -3.80 -6.19
C MET A 62 15.20 -5.31 -6.38
N GLU A 63 14.40 -5.74 -7.37
CA GLU A 63 14.16 -7.15 -7.72
C GLU A 63 13.67 -8.01 -6.53
N LEU A 64 12.75 -7.48 -5.73
CA LEU A 64 12.26 -8.11 -4.48
C LEU A 64 10.94 -8.86 -4.61
N PHE A 65 10.40 -8.97 -5.80
CA PHE A 65 9.15 -9.69 -6.02
C PHE A 65 9.36 -11.19 -5.93
N GLU A 66 8.53 -11.84 -5.12
CA GLU A 66 8.30 -13.28 -5.21
C GLU A 66 7.26 -13.58 -6.30
N GLU A 67 7.16 -14.86 -6.66
CA GLU A 67 6.27 -15.31 -7.73
C GLU A 67 4.81 -14.91 -7.47
N GLY A 68 4.18 -14.27 -8.46
CA GLY A 68 2.80 -13.82 -8.40
C GLY A 68 2.56 -12.49 -7.66
N GLU A 69 3.52 -11.97 -6.89
CA GLU A 69 3.32 -10.73 -6.12
C GLU A 69 3.20 -9.50 -7.02
N LYS A 70 4.03 -9.41 -8.06
CA LYS A 70 3.97 -8.31 -9.04
C LYS A 70 2.62 -8.28 -9.75
N GLN A 71 2.10 -9.44 -10.13
CA GLN A 71 0.77 -9.56 -10.74
C GLN A 71 -0.35 -9.22 -9.75
N ALA A 72 -0.21 -9.60 -8.48
CA ALA A 72 -1.17 -9.26 -7.44
C ALA A 72 -1.23 -7.75 -7.18
N LEU A 73 -0.07 -7.07 -7.05
CA LEU A 73 -0.03 -5.62 -6.84
C LEU A 73 -0.46 -4.81 -8.07
N SER A 74 -0.23 -5.33 -9.27
CA SER A 74 -0.70 -4.69 -10.51
C SER A 74 -2.21 -4.84 -10.72
N GLU A 75 -2.89 -5.67 -9.92
CA GLU A 75 -4.32 -5.98 -10.04
C GLU A 75 -4.70 -6.46 -11.46
N GLN A 76 -3.78 -7.16 -12.12
CA GLN A 76 -3.95 -7.70 -13.45
C GLN A 76 -3.82 -9.23 -13.41
N ALA A 77 -4.79 -9.90 -14.02
CA ALA A 77 -4.76 -11.34 -14.22
C ALA A 77 -4.86 -11.66 -15.72
N PHE A 78 -4.09 -12.66 -16.16
CA PHE A 78 -4.26 -13.22 -17.49
C PHE A 78 -5.38 -14.26 -17.47
N SER A 79 -6.21 -14.21 -18.50
CA SER A 79 -7.27 -15.18 -18.78
C SER A 79 -7.08 -15.69 -20.20
N VAL A 80 -7.38 -16.98 -20.44
CA VAL A 80 -7.37 -17.56 -21.78
C VAL A 80 -8.81 -17.83 -22.19
N THR A 81 -9.23 -17.21 -23.29
CA THR A 81 -10.58 -17.41 -23.85
C THR A 81 -10.72 -18.81 -24.46
N SER A 82 -11.96 -19.25 -24.69
CA SER A 82 -12.25 -20.52 -25.38
C SER A 82 -11.69 -20.63 -26.80
N ARG A 83 -11.22 -19.52 -27.38
CA ARG A 83 -10.55 -19.47 -28.69
C ARG A 83 -9.01 -19.47 -28.58
N GLY A 84 -8.45 -19.70 -27.39
CA GLY A 84 -7.01 -19.67 -27.15
C GLY A 84 -6.38 -18.28 -27.11
N LYS A 85 -7.18 -17.20 -27.12
CA LYS A 85 -6.66 -15.82 -27.01
C LYS A 85 -6.44 -15.44 -25.55
N VAL A 86 -5.26 -14.92 -25.24
CA VAL A 86 -4.92 -14.32 -23.94
C VAL A 86 -5.57 -12.95 -23.83
N SER A 87 -6.25 -12.69 -22.71
CA SER A 87 -6.79 -11.39 -22.34
C SER A 87 -6.43 -11.01 -20.91
N LEU A 88 -6.06 -9.74 -20.71
CA LEU A 88 -5.89 -9.14 -19.40
C LEU A 88 -7.27 -8.83 -18.80
N GLN A 89 -7.47 -9.24 -17.55
CA GLN A 89 -8.63 -8.90 -16.74
C GLN A 89 -8.16 -8.15 -15.50
N GLN A 90 -8.88 -7.09 -15.13
CA GLN A 90 -8.65 -6.42 -13.87
C GLN A 90 -9.16 -7.30 -12.74
N LYS A 91 -8.30 -7.59 -11.76
CA LYS A 91 -8.62 -8.41 -10.60
C LYS A 91 -8.26 -7.64 -9.34
N PHE A 92 -9.26 -6.95 -8.79
CA PHE A 92 -9.11 -6.18 -7.57
C PHE A 92 -8.71 -7.08 -6.40
N VAL A 93 -7.68 -6.66 -5.67
CA VAL A 93 -7.28 -7.31 -4.42
C VAL A 93 -8.04 -6.63 -3.27
N PRO A 94 -8.72 -7.38 -2.39
CA PRO A 94 -9.39 -6.78 -1.24
C PRO A 94 -8.42 -5.94 -0.41
N LEU A 95 -8.87 -4.77 0.05
CA LEU A 95 -8.03 -3.78 0.74
C LEU A 95 -7.18 -4.38 1.88
N PRO A 96 -7.71 -5.23 2.79
CA PRO A 96 -6.89 -5.86 3.83
C PRO A 96 -5.80 -6.78 3.28
N SER A 97 -6.11 -7.50 2.20
CA SER A 97 -5.15 -8.38 1.54
C SER A 97 -4.04 -7.58 0.84
N ALA A 98 -4.40 -6.49 0.16
CA ALA A 98 -3.44 -5.59 -0.48
C ALA A 98 -2.51 -4.95 0.56
N PHE A 99 -3.05 -4.44 1.67
CA PHE A 99 -2.27 -3.88 2.77
C PHE A 99 -1.29 -4.90 3.36
N ARG A 100 -1.77 -6.11 3.70
CA ARG A 100 -0.92 -7.17 4.25
C ARG A 100 0.19 -7.60 3.29
N LEU A 101 -0.11 -7.70 1.99
CA LEU A 101 0.88 -7.99 0.97
C LEU A 101 1.96 -6.89 0.90
N CYS A 102 1.56 -5.62 0.90
CA CYS A 102 2.51 -4.51 0.91
C CYS A 102 3.41 -4.55 2.15
N VAL A 103 2.83 -4.75 3.35
CA VAL A 103 3.58 -4.87 4.60
C VAL A 103 4.62 -5.99 4.52
N ARG A 104 4.24 -7.17 3.99
CA ARG A 104 5.17 -8.30 3.82
C ARG A 104 6.35 -7.95 2.93
N ILE A 105 6.11 -7.26 1.82
CA ILE A 105 7.17 -6.83 0.90
C ILE A 105 8.09 -5.81 1.59
N VAL A 106 7.52 -4.85 2.35
CA VAL A 106 8.34 -3.90 3.12
C VAL A 106 9.15 -4.59 4.22
N GLY A 107 8.63 -5.63 4.86
CA GLY A 107 9.39 -6.43 5.83
C GLY A 107 10.63 -7.11 5.24
N ARG A 108 10.64 -7.37 3.92
CA ARG A 108 11.85 -7.85 3.21
C ARG A 108 12.84 -6.73 2.90
N LEU A 109 12.37 -5.48 2.79
CA LEU A 109 13.22 -4.29 2.62
C LEU A 109 13.91 -3.89 3.93
N SER A 110 13.24 -4.06 5.06
CA SER A 110 13.75 -3.66 6.37
C SER A 110 13.17 -4.54 7.48
N SER A 111 14.03 -5.19 8.26
CA SER A 111 13.64 -5.95 9.45
C SER A 111 13.06 -5.07 10.56
N ASP A 112 13.36 -3.76 10.52
CA ASP A 112 12.92 -2.80 11.53
C ASP A 112 11.46 -2.39 11.33
N PHE A 113 10.91 -2.59 10.12
CA PHE A 113 9.51 -2.33 9.83
C PHE A 113 8.68 -3.56 10.14
N SER A 114 7.67 -3.42 10.99
CA SER A 114 6.73 -4.50 11.28
C SER A 114 5.35 -3.98 11.62
N VAL A 115 4.32 -4.70 11.15
CA VAL A 115 2.93 -4.46 11.55
C VAL A 115 2.42 -5.73 12.21
N VAL A 116 1.84 -5.59 13.40
CA VAL A 116 1.25 -6.71 14.14
C VAL A 116 -0.17 -6.95 13.61
N PHE A 117 -0.42 -8.16 13.13
CA PHE A 117 -1.73 -8.54 12.57
C PHE A 117 -2.60 -9.37 13.52
N ASP A 118 -2.06 -9.77 14.66
CA ASP A 118 -2.76 -10.61 15.65
C ASP A 118 -3.25 -9.80 16.85
N ASP A 119 -3.30 -8.46 16.72
CA ASP A 119 -3.71 -7.55 17.78
C ASP A 119 -5.12 -6.96 17.56
N GLY A 120 -5.56 -6.14 18.52
CA GLY A 120 -6.86 -5.47 18.44
C GLY A 120 -6.96 -4.43 17.32
N ASN A 121 -5.83 -3.85 16.87
CA ASN A 121 -5.84 -2.84 15.81
C ASN A 121 -6.20 -3.45 14.46
N TRP A 122 -5.62 -4.60 14.14
CA TRP A 122 -5.97 -5.33 12.92
C TRP A 122 -7.45 -5.75 12.91
N GLN A 123 -7.95 -6.26 14.03
CA GLN A 123 -9.36 -6.65 14.15
C GLN A 123 -10.30 -5.44 14.02
N ASN A 124 -9.92 -4.29 14.58
CA ASN A 124 -10.66 -3.04 14.40
C ASN A 124 -10.70 -2.63 12.93
N PHE A 125 -9.58 -2.71 12.22
CA PHE A 125 -9.54 -2.41 10.79
C PHE A 125 -10.41 -3.35 9.95
N LEU A 126 -10.42 -4.65 10.24
CA LEU A 126 -11.32 -5.59 9.56
C LEU A 126 -12.80 -5.24 9.78
N ARG A 127 -13.18 -4.92 11.02
CA ARG A 127 -14.53 -4.46 11.34
C ARG A 127 -14.87 -3.12 10.68
N PHE A 128 -13.89 -2.23 10.51
CA PHE A 128 -14.08 -0.97 9.79
C PHE A 128 -14.41 -1.19 8.31
N VAL A 129 -13.77 -2.18 7.68
CA VAL A 129 -14.08 -2.63 6.31
C VAL A 129 -15.50 -3.18 6.21
N GLU A 130 -15.92 -4.00 7.17
CA GLU A 130 -17.29 -4.54 7.24
C GLU A 130 -18.31 -3.41 7.43
N LEU A 131 -18.05 -2.47 8.34
CA LEU A 131 -18.89 -1.31 8.61
C LEU A 131 -19.09 -0.46 7.35
N ARG A 132 -18.00 -0.16 6.62
CA ARG A 132 -18.11 0.56 5.35
C ARG A 132 -18.92 -0.22 4.32
N ASN A 133 -18.72 -1.53 4.21
CA ASN A 133 -19.46 -2.35 3.25
C ASN A 133 -20.96 -2.37 3.54
N ALA A 134 -21.36 -2.45 4.82
CA ALA A 134 -22.76 -2.32 5.23
C ALA A 134 -23.33 -0.94 4.84
N LEU A 135 -22.57 0.14 5.09
CA LEU A 135 -23.00 1.51 4.74
C LEU A 135 -23.12 1.80 3.25
N THR A 136 -22.35 1.12 2.39
CA THR A 136 -22.40 1.31 0.93
C THR A 136 -23.38 0.36 0.26
N HIS A 137 -23.72 -0.75 0.90
CA HIS A 137 -24.67 -1.75 0.39
C HIS A 137 -25.69 -2.18 1.46
N PRO A 138 -26.51 -1.24 1.98
CA PRO A 138 -27.41 -1.53 3.08
C PRO A 138 -28.52 -2.49 2.65
N LYS A 139 -28.77 -3.50 3.47
CA LYS A 139 -29.84 -4.50 3.32
C LYS A 139 -30.94 -4.30 4.37
N SER A 140 -30.64 -3.54 5.42
CA SER A 140 -31.52 -3.25 6.53
C SER A 140 -31.30 -1.82 7.06
N MET A 141 -32.19 -1.38 7.96
CA MET A 141 -32.02 -0.11 8.67
C MET A 141 -30.83 -0.15 9.64
N ASP A 142 -30.51 -1.33 10.16
CA ASP A 142 -29.39 -1.51 11.11
C ASP A 142 -28.05 -1.29 10.40
N ASP A 143 -27.93 -1.61 9.11
CA ASP A 143 -26.71 -1.39 8.31
C ASP A 143 -26.32 0.09 8.16
N VAL A 144 -27.26 1.02 8.42
CA VAL A 144 -27.02 2.47 8.35
C VAL A 144 -27.01 3.17 9.70
N ALA A 145 -27.24 2.41 10.78
CA ALA A 145 -27.15 2.89 12.15
C ALA A 145 -25.71 2.71 12.63
N ILE A 146 -25.05 3.81 12.98
CA ILE A 146 -23.68 3.80 13.49
C ILE A 146 -23.73 4.10 14.99
N ASP A 147 -23.27 3.17 15.81
CA ASP A 147 -23.23 3.35 17.25
C ASP A 147 -21.95 4.10 17.70
N ASN A 148 -21.74 4.23 19.02
CA ASN A 148 -20.53 4.89 19.53
C ASN A 148 -19.28 4.04 19.33
N MET A 149 -19.39 2.73 19.47
CA MET A 149 -18.28 1.80 19.31
C MET A 149 -17.79 1.79 17.86
N ASP A 150 -18.70 1.83 16.90
CA ASP A 150 -18.40 1.92 15.47
C ASP A 150 -17.62 3.20 15.13
N LYS A 151 -18.03 4.33 15.71
CA LYS A 151 -17.33 5.61 15.56
C LYS A 151 -15.91 5.54 16.11
N ASP A 152 -15.75 5.07 17.34
CA ASP A 152 -14.45 5.01 18.00
C ASP A 152 -13.50 4.05 17.27
N LEU A 153 -14.05 2.91 16.81
CA LEU A 153 -13.36 1.94 15.97
C LEU A 153 -12.92 2.51 14.62
N CYS A 154 -13.78 3.28 13.95
CA CYS A 154 -13.46 3.98 12.70
C CYS A 154 -12.27 4.93 12.89
N ILE A 155 -12.31 5.75 13.95
CA ILE A 155 -11.24 6.72 14.26
C ILE A 155 -9.92 5.99 14.58
N ALA A 156 -9.97 4.95 15.42
CA ALA A 156 -8.80 4.16 15.77
C ALA A 156 -8.18 3.48 14.53
N SER A 157 -9.01 2.86 13.69
CA SER A 157 -8.55 2.19 12.46
C SER A 157 -7.95 3.17 11.45
N PHE A 158 -8.53 4.36 11.32
CA PHE A 158 -8.01 5.43 10.46
C PHE A 158 -6.59 5.83 10.87
N PHE A 159 -6.37 6.15 12.16
CA PHE A 159 -5.05 6.57 12.64
C PHE A 159 -4.03 5.44 12.57
N TRP A 160 -4.42 4.21 12.93
CA TRP A 160 -3.54 3.04 12.87
C TRP A 160 -3.05 2.75 11.44
N ILE A 161 -3.94 2.74 10.45
CA ILE A 161 -3.54 2.54 9.05
C ILE A 161 -2.68 3.69 8.55
N MET A 162 -3.01 4.94 8.90
CA MET A 162 -2.23 6.09 8.49
C MET A 162 -0.80 6.03 9.02
N GLU A 163 -0.61 5.68 10.28
CA GLU A 163 0.71 5.47 10.90
C GLU A 163 1.49 4.38 10.16
N ALA A 164 0.90 3.19 10.00
CA ALA A 164 1.56 2.06 9.34
C ALA A 164 1.93 2.35 7.87
N VAL A 165 1.08 3.08 7.14
CA VAL A 165 1.35 3.49 5.75
C VAL A 165 2.50 4.49 5.69
N LEU A 166 2.51 5.50 6.57
CA LEU A 166 3.57 6.51 6.59
C LEU A 166 4.92 5.88 6.91
N GLU A 167 4.97 5.02 7.93
CA GLU A 167 6.18 4.29 8.30
C GLU A 167 6.68 3.38 7.15
N ALA A 168 5.76 2.69 6.48
CA ALA A 168 6.11 1.84 5.33
C ALA A 168 6.70 2.66 4.18
N ILE A 169 6.09 3.80 3.83
CA ILE A 169 6.56 4.68 2.76
C ILE A 169 7.89 5.32 3.11
N GLU A 170 8.08 5.74 4.36
CA GLU A 170 9.37 6.25 4.84
C GLU A 170 10.47 5.18 4.72
N THR A 171 10.18 3.96 5.17
CA THR A 171 11.08 2.81 5.06
C THR A 171 11.45 2.54 3.61
N VAL A 172 10.47 2.45 2.72
CA VAL A 172 10.66 2.23 1.29
C VAL A 172 11.54 3.33 0.68
N ASN A 173 11.22 4.60 0.94
CA ASN A 173 11.96 5.73 0.40
C ASN A 173 13.40 5.78 0.91
N SER A 174 13.62 5.43 2.19
CA SER A 174 14.95 5.34 2.78
C SER A 174 15.80 4.26 2.09
N LYS A 175 15.23 3.06 1.91
CA LYS A 175 15.92 1.94 1.23
C LYS A 175 16.19 2.22 -0.24
N LEU A 176 15.24 2.84 -0.96
CA LEU A 176 15.45 3.24 -2.34
C LEU A 176 16.59 4.26 -2.48
N LYS A 177 16.68 5.25 -1.58
CA LYS A 177 17.77 6.23 -1.59
C LYS A 177 19.14 5.59 -1.39
N ILE A 178 19.25 4.65 -0.45
CA ILE A 178 20.47 3.88 -0.21
C ILE A 178 20.84 3.10 -1.48
N HIS A 179 19.90 2.33 -2.02
CA HIS A 179 20.13 1.54 -3.23
C HIS A 179 20.55 2.41 -4.43
N GLN A 180 19.93 3.57 -4.62
CA GLN A 180 20.31 4.53 -5.67
C GLN A 180 21.73 5.10 -5.48
N ALA A 181 22.14 5.35 -4.24
CA ALA A 181 23.50 5.81 -3.93
C ALA A 181 24.52 4.71 -4.23
N ASP A 182 24.25 3.47 -3.82
CA ASP A 182 25.11 2.32 -4.08
C ASP A 182 25.28 2.08 -5.58
N MET A 183 24.17 2.09 -6.34
CA MET A 183 24.21 1.95 -7.80
C MET A 183 24.99 3.07 -8.49
N ARG A 184 24.88 4.31 -8.01
CA ARG A 184 25.67 5.43 -8.54
C ARG A 184 27.16 5.21 -8.29
N GLN A 185 27.53 4.79 -7.08
CA GLN A 185 28.92 4.51 -6.74
C GLN A 185 29.51 3.42 -7.63
N ILE A 186 28.80 2.30 -7.82
CA ILE A 186 29.21 1.22 -8.72
C ILE A 186 29.47 1.74 -10.15
N LEU A 187 28.58 2.59 -10.66
CA LEU A 187 28.74 3.17 -12.00
C LEU A 187 29.95 4.12 -12.09
N GLU A 188 30.25 4.86 -11.03
CA GLU A 188 31.43 5.73 -10.95
C GLU A 188 32.72 4.90 -10.91
N ASP A 189 32.76 3.84 -10.11
CA ASP A 189 33.90 2.93 -10.00
C ASP A 189 34.17 2.20 -11.32
N LEU A 190 33.12 1.74 -12.01
CA LEU A 190 33.24 1.15 -13.34
C LEU A 190 33.80 2.15 -14.37
N LYS A 191 33.35 3.41 -14.35
CA LYS A 191 33.89 4.47 -15.22
C LYS A 191 35.35 4.78 -14.93
N ALA A 192 35.74 4.72 -13.66
CA ALA A 192 37.13 4.89 -13.23
C ALA A 192 38.01 3.68 -13.59
N SER A 193 37.44 2.62 -14.18
CA SER A 193 38.11 1.34 -14.43
C SER A 193 38.70 0.74 -13.16
N ASP A 194 37.99 0.85 -12.04
CA ASP A 194 38.38 0.18 -10.81
C ASP A 194 38.47 -1.33 -11.06
N ALA A 195 39.68 -1.87 -10.88
CA ALA A 195 40.00 -3.24 -11.26
C ALA A 195 39.19 -4.28 -10.46
N LYS A 196 38.80 -3.94 -9.22
CA LYS A 196 38.02 -4.85 -8.37
C LYS A 196 36.57 -4.88 -8.84
N VAL A 197 35.95 -3.72 -9.05
CA VAL A 197 34.55 -3.64 -9.50
C VAL A 197 34.39 -4.23 -10.91
N LEU A 198 35.36 -4.03 -11.80
CA LEU A 198 35.38 -4.67 -13.11
C LEU A 198 35.43 -6.21 -13.02
N ALA A 199 36.26 -6.75 -12.13
CA ALA A 199 36.36 -8.20 -11.94
C ALA A 199 35.04 -8.78 -11.40
N GLU A 200 34.43 -8.13 -10.41
CA GLU A 200 33.13 -8.53 -9.86
C GLU A 200 32.00 -8.43 -10.90
N TYR A 201 32.00 -7.39 -11.74
CA TYR A 201 31.04 -7.22 -12.83
C TYR A 201 31.17 -8.33 -13.89
N GLU A 202 32.38 -8.64 -14.35
CA GLU A 202 32.59 -9.69 -15.34
C GLU A 202 32.25 -11.07 -14.78
N GLU A 203 32.54 -11.33 -13.51
CA GLU A 203 32.13 -12.57 -12.84
C GLU A 203 30.60 -12.70 -12.77
N ALA A 204 29.89 -11.65 -12.36
CA ALA A 204 28.43 -11.63 -12.31
C ALA A 204 27.81 -11.81 -13.69
N ARG A 205 28.36 -11.13 -14.72
CA ARG A 205 27.94 -11.26 -16.11
C ARG A 205 28.13 -12.68 -16.65
N LEU A 206 29.23 -13.35 -16.31
CA LEU A 206 29.47 -14.72 -16.72
C LEU A 206 28.49 -15.71 -16.08
N ARG A 207 28.12 -15.52 -14.80
CA ARG A 207 27.09 -16.34 -14.14
C ARG A 207 25.73 -16.19 -14.80
N LEU A 208 25.34 -14.96 -15.14
CA LEU A 208 24.07 -14.71 -15.83
C LEU A 208 24.00 -15.37 -17.21
N LEU A 209 25.14 -15.50 -17.91
CA LEU A 209 25.22 -16.17 -19.21
C LEU A 209 25.28 -17.70 -19.10
N SER A 210 25.68 -18.26 -17.94
CA SER A 210 25.69 -19.71 -17.72
C SER A 210 24.34 -20.26 -17.26
N ASP A 211 23.50 -19.42 -16.66
CA ASP A 211 22.18 -19.78 -16.14
C ASP A 211 21.03 -19.57 -17.16
N SER A 212 21.34 -19.01 -18.33
CA SER A 212 20.43 -18.78 -19.48
C SER A 212 20.59 -19.81 -20.58
#